data_AF-A0A9P6V503-F1
#
_entry.id   AF-A0A9P6V503-F1
#
_cell.length_a   1.000
_cell.length_b   1.000
_cell.length_c   1.000
_cell.angle_alpha   90.00
_cell.angle_beta   90.00
_cell.angle_gamma   90.00
#
_symmetry.space_group_name_H-M   'P 1'
#
loop_
_entity.id
_entity.type
_entity.pdbx_description
1 polymer ?
#
loop_
_entity_poly.entity_id
_entity_poly.type
_entity_poly.pdbx_seq_one_letter_code
_entity_poly.pdbx_strand_id
1 'polypeptide(L)'
;LPALDQPNLDEMVLKGLEVLDKRYRKEGWFMMAEAASIDGMMHPLDYDRALADLLELDNTIGKTKEWLKRNKLDEDTLVIVTADHGHSFDVYGSVDTQYFNSFSDSEQLEKKNSIGTYENSGWPSYVDANGDGFPDNWDVRYTLAAGTAAMPTHREDFQVNINGTRVPAILSTTSHHHYEVYEEAHPKDAPHGINKSGTQSVNDGVGVHSLQDVPVFASGPGSNLFAGVQDNTEIFHKIAEVLGLGN
;
A
#
# COMPACT_ATOMS: atom_id res chain seq x y z
N LEU A 1 -9.56 18.38 -17.03
CA LEU A 1 -8.73 17.16 -17.13
C LEU A 1 -7.83 17.15 -15.91
N PRO A 2 -7.66 16.03 -15.21
CA PRO A 2 -6.65 15.95 -14.16
C PRO A 2 -5.29 16.29 -14.77
N ALA A 3 -4.42 16.94 -13.99
CA ALA A 3 -3.05 17.17 -14.42
C ALA A 3 -2.36 15.80 -14.52
N LEU A 4 -1.89 15.44 -15.72
CA LEU A 4 -1.25 14.16 -16.00
C LEU A 4 0.25 14.16 -15.67
N ASP A 5 0.78 15.32 -15.29
CA ASP A 5 2.18 15.57 -14.95
C ASP A 5 2.19 16.20 -13.57
N GLN A 6 2.18 15.36 -12.53
CA GLN A 6 2.29 15.75 -11.13
C GLN A 6 3.62 15.22 -10.60
N PRO A 7 4.27 15.97 -9.68
CA PRO A 7 5.50 15.49 -9.10
C PRO A 7 5.23 14.25 -8.26
N ASN A 8 6.18 13.32 -8.30
CA ASN A 8 6.19 12.16 -7.42
C ASN A 8 6.49 12.59 -5.97
N LEU A 9 6.20 11.70 -5.01
CA LEU A 9 6.41 11.94 -3.59
C LEU A 9 7.87 12.30 -3.28
N ASP A 10 8.82 11.63 -3.92
CA ASP A 10 10.24 11.89 -3.73
C ASP A 10 10.62 13.31 -4.19
N GLU A 11 10.11 13.77 -5.33
CA GLU A 11 10.36 15.12 -5.83
C GLU A 11 9.80 16.18 -4.88
N MET A 12 8.58 15.95 -4.37
CA MET A 12 7.97 16.83 -3.37
C MET A 12 8.75 16.86 -2.06
N VAL A 13 9.17 15.69 -1.56
CA VAL A 13 9.94 15.57 -0.31
C VAL A 13 11.30 16.24 -0.43
N LEU A 14 12.05 15.92 -1.48
CA LEU A 14 13.36 16.52 -1.72
C LEU A 14 13.27 18.03 -1.88
N LYS A 15 12.20 18.53 -2.52
CA LYS A 15 11.99 19.98 -2.64
C LYS A 15 11.65 20.62 -1.30
N GLY A 16 10.82 19.96 -0.48
CA GLY A 16 10.53 20.40 0.88
C GLY A 16 11.79 20.51 1.74
N LEU A 17 12.63 19.47 1.72
CA LEU A 17 13.92 19.43 2.42
C LEU A 17 14.86 20.56 1.95
N GLU A 18 14.98 20.79 0.64
CA GLU A 18 15.78 21.89 0.09
C GLU A 18 15.32 23.26 0.64
N VAL A 19 14.01 23.50 0.68
CA VAL A 19 13.45 24.76 1.15
C VAL A 19 13.62 24.93 2.66
N LEU A 20 13.37 23.89 3.44
CA LEU A 20 13.51 23.89 4.90
C LEU A 20 14.95 24.12 5.31
N ASP A 21 15.88 23.34 4.76
CA ASP A 21 17.30 23.45 5.08
C ASP A 21 17.85 24.83 4.68
N LYS A 22 17.52 25.33 3.47
CA LYS A 22 17.95 26.67 3.04
C LYS A 22 17.52 27.78 4.00
N ARG A 23 16.36 27.64 4.65
CA ARG A 23 15.79 28.67 5.54
C ARG A 23 16.19 28.51 7.00
N TYR A 24 16.33 27.27 7.47
CA TYR A 24 16.36 26.95 8.90
C TYR A 24 17.50 26.00 9.29
N ARG A 25 18.53 25.82 8.45
CA ARG A 25 19.66 24.92 8.76
C ARG A 25 20.29 25.15 10.14
N LYS A 26 20.30 26.40 10.65
CA LYS A 26 20.91 26.73 11.94
C LYS A 26 19.99 26.41 13.12
N GLU A 27 18.70 26.60 12.94
CA GLU A 27 17.65 26.37 13.94
C GLU A 27 17.23 24.90 14.01
N GLY A 28 17.45 24.15 12.93
CA GLY A 28 16.87 22.83 12.72
C GLY A 28 15.50 22.92 12.05
N TRP A 29 15.04 21.80 11.52
CA TRP A 29 13.74 21.71 10.86
C TRP A 29 13.05 20.38 11.17
N PHE A 30 11.74 20.37 11.06
CA PHE A 30 10.89 19.19 11.11
C PHE A 30 10.12 19.08 9.80
N MET A 31 10.04 17.87 9.26
CA MET A 31 9.27 17.57 8.07
C MET A 31 8.50 16.27 8.29
N MET A 32 7.21 16.29 7.96
CA MET A 32 6.37 15.11 7.82
C MET A 32 5.96 15.00 6.35
N ALA A 33 6.05 13.80 5.81
CA ALA A 33 5.60 13.46 4.47
C ALA A 33 4.80 12.17 4.53
N GLU A 34 3.81 12.03 3.66
CA GLU A 34 2.81 10.97 3.73
C GLU A 34 2.58 10.38 2.33
N ALA A 35 2.63 9.04 2.24
CA ALA A 35 2.24 8.29 1.06
C ALA A 35 0.76 7.85 1.18
N ALA A 36 -0.15 8.83 1.18
CA ALA A 36 -1.57 8.62 1.51
C ALA A 36 -2.30 7.67 0.55
N SER A 37 -1.83 7.57 -0.70
CA SER A 37 -2.44 6.73 -1.72
C SER A 37 -2.33 5.22 -1.43
N ILE A 38 -1.38 4.78 -0.58
CA ILE A 38 -1.32 3.38 -0.14
C ILE A 38 -2.66 3.00 0.49
N ASP A 39 -3.11 3.73 1.52
CA ASP A 39 -4.42 3.50 2.15
C ASP A 39 -5.57 3.71 1.15
N GLY A 40 -5.47 4.79 0.36
CA GLY A 40 -6.47 5.12 -0.66
C GLY A 40 -6.72 4.00 -1.68
N MET A 41 -5.71 3.20 -2.03
CA MET A 41 -5.80 2.09 -2.96
C MET A 41 -6.04 0.74 -2.27
N MET A 42 -5.71 0.60 -0.99
CA MET A 42 -6.06 -0.57 -0.19
C MET A 42 -7.57 -0.69 0.04
N HIS A 43 -8.27 0.43 0.28
CA HIS A 43 -9.73 0.45 0.41
C HIS A 43 -10.49 -0.15 -0.80
N PRO A 44 -10.27 0.27 -2.06
CA PRO A 44 -10.92 -0.34 -3.22
C PRO A 44 -10.45 -1.76 -3.56
N LEU A 45 -9.54 -2.35 -2.76
CA LEU A 45 -8.87 -3.63 -3.05
C LEU A 45 -7.99 -3.56 -4.31
N ASP A 46 -7.40 -2.40 -4.59
CA ASP A 46 -6.54 -2.15 -5.75
C ASP A 46 -5.07 -2.34 -5.34
N TYR A 47 -4.72 -3.60 -5.07
CA TYR A 47 -3.44 -3.94 -4.44
C TYR A 47 -2.23 -3.60 -5.30
N ASP A 48 -2.34 -3.67 -6.63
CA ASP A 48 -1.25 -3.31 -7.53
C ASP A 48 -0.92 -1.82 -7.44
N ARG A 49 -1.94 -0.95 -7.37
CA ARG A 49 -1.72 0.49 -7.17
C ARG A 49 -1.20 0.79 -5.77
N ALA A 50 -1.75 0.15 -4.73
CA ALA A 50 -1.24 0.29 -3.38
C ALA A 50 0.25 -0.14 -3.27
N LEU A 51 0.64 -1.19 -3.99
CA LEU A 51 2.03 -1.63 -4.09
C LEU A 51 2.89 -0.59 -4.83
N ALA A 52 2.40 0.01 -5.91
CA ALA A 52 3.10 1.09 -6.60
C ALA A 52 3.37 2.28 -5.67
N ASP A 53 2.38 2.72 -4.90
CA ASP A 53 2.54 3.80 -3.92
C ASP A 53 3.52 3.41 -2.77
N LEU A 54 3.53 2.13 -2.37
CA LEU A 54 4.50 1.62 -1.39
C LEU A 54 5.94 1.63 -1.93
N LEU A 55 6.14 1.26 -3.21
CA LEU A 55 7.44 1.34 -3.87
C LEU A 55 7.88 2.80 -4.04
N GLU A 56 6.96 3.71 -4.33
CA GLU A 56 7.25 5.15 -4.36
C GLU A 56 7.72 5.67 -2.98
N LEU A 57 7.08 5.21 -1.89
CA LEU A 57 7.53 5.52 -0.53
C LEU A 57 8.95 4.99 -0.26
N ASP A 58 9.25 3.75 -0.62
CA ASP A 58 10.60 3.17 -0.44
C ASP A 58 11.67 3.97 -1.21
N ASN A 59 11.39 4.29 -2.47
CA ASN A 59 12.22 5.16 -3.30
C ASN A 59 12.42 6.55 -2.68
N THR A 60 11.35 7.14 -2.14
CA THR A 60 11.38 8.43 -1.44
C THR A 60 12.28 8.38 -0.20
N ILE A 61 12.22 7.29 0.57
CA ILE A 61 13.08 7.08 1.75
C ILE A 61 14.54 6.95 1.32
N GLY A 62 14.82 6.16 0.28
CA GLY A 62 16.16 5.99 -0.30
C GLY A 62 16.76 7.33 -0.73
N LYS A 63 16.03 8.09 -1.56
CA LYS A 63 16.44 9.40 -2.07
C LYS A 63 16.61 10.44 -0.97
N THR A 64 15.75 10.43 0.05
CA THR A 64 15.88 11.27 1.25
C THR A 64 17.20 10.98 1.96
N LYS A 65 17.52 9.70 2.22
CA LYS A 65 18.78 9.31 2.88
C LYS A 65 20.01 9.70 2.06
N GLU A 66 19.96 9.58 0.74
CA GLU A 66 21.03 10.06 -0.15
C GLU A 66 21.18 11.58 -0.12
N TRP A 67 20.06 12.31 -0.10
CA TRP A 67 20.08 13.77 0.02
C TRP A 67 20.70 14.22 1.34
N LEU A 68 20.36 13.57 2.46
CA LEU A 68 20.95 13.87 3.77
C LEU A 68 22.46 13.65 3.76
N LYS A 69 22.94 12.52 3.24
CA LYS A 69 24.38 12.23 3.09
C LYS A 69 25.11 13.26 2.23
N ARG A 70 24.55 13.59 1.06
CA ARG A 70 25.16 14.59 0.14
C ARG A 70 25.27 15.97 0.77
N ASN A 71 24.33 16.32 1.67
CA ASN A 71 24.31 17.60 2.37
C ASN A 71 25.01 17.58 3.73
N LYS A 72 25.59 16.44 4.13
CA LYS A 72 26.26 16.21 5.43
C LYS A 72 25.33 16.44 6.62
N LEU A 73 24.12 15.90 6.53
CA LEU A 73 23.07 16.00 7.54
C LEU A 73 22.69 14.64 8.12
N ASP A 74 23.23 13.53 7.59
CA ASP A 74 22.87 12.17 7.98
C ASP A 74 23.28 11.80 9.41
N GLU A 75 24.31 12.42 9.95
CA GLU A 75 24.72 12.25 11.36
C GLU A 75 23.89 13.13 12.32
N ASP A 76 23.21 14.16 11.82
CA ASP A 76 22.47 15.17 12.61
C ASP A 76 20.95 15.10 12.39
N THR A 77 20.45 14.13 11.62
CA THR A 77 19.02 14.01 11.29
C THR A 77 18.47 12.67 11.75
N LEU A 78 17.39 12.71 12.55
CA LEU A 78 16.56 11.55 12.84
C LEU A 78 15.54 11.36 11.71
N VAL A 79 15.54 10.19 11.09
CA VAL A 79 14.53 9.76 10.11
C VAL A 79 13.69 8.65 10.74
N ILE A 80 12.37 8.84 10.76
CA ILE A 80 11.40 7.85 11.23
C ILE A 80 10.44 7.53 10.07
N VAL A 81 10.16 6.25 9.88
CA VAL A 81 9.14 5.75 8.96
C VAL A 81 8.22 4.84 9.75
N THR A 82 6.92 5.10 9.69
CA THR A 82 5.87 4.31 10.32
C THR A 82 4.61 4.38 9.47
N ALA A 83 3.64 3.52 9.76
CA ALA A 83 2.26 3.72 9.35
C ALA A 83 1.44 4.28 10.53
N ASP A 84 0.28 4.83 10.21
CA ASP A 84 -0.75 5.25 11.15
C ASP A 84 -1.69 4.10 11.56
N HIS A 85 -1.96 3.18 10.63
CA HIS A 85 -2.72 1.94 10.85
C HIS A 85 -2.39 0.85 9.82
N GLY A 86 -2.83 -0.39 10.08
CA GLY A 86 -2.68 -1.51 9.15
C GLY A 86 -3.97 -1.84 8.39
N HIS A 87 -3.83 -2.46 7.22
CA HIS A 87 -4.89 -3.28 6.61
C HIS A 87 -4.57 -4.75 6.86
N SER A 88 -5.58 -5.60 6.95
CA SER A 88 -5.42 -7.05 7.22
C SER A 88 -4.91 -7.82 5.99
N PHE A 89 -3.93 -7.23 5.30
CA PHE A 89 -3.36 -7.69 4.05
C PHE A 89 -2.32 -8.78 4.29
N ASP A 90 -2.37 -9.82 3.48
CA ASP A 90 -1.32 -10.83 3.43
C ASP A 90 -1.16 -11.38 2.01
N VAL A 91 0.02 -11.94 1.75
CA VAL A 91 0.34 -12.68 0.54
C VAL A 91 0.29 -14.16 0.87
N TYR A 92 -0.75 -14.84 0.38
CA TYR A 92 -1.02 -16.25 0.70
C TYR A 92 -0.54 -17.23 -0.38
N GLY A 93 0.11 -16.75 -1.45
CA GLY A 93 0.70 -17.59 -2.49
C GLY A 93 1.01 -16.82 -3.77
N SER A 94 1.05 -17.53 -4.90
CA SER A 94 1.06 -16.94 -6.23
C SER A 94 0.00 -17.57 -7.12
N VAL A 95 -0.30 -16.93 -8.24
CA VAL A 95 -1.27 -17.40 -9.24
C VAL A 95 -0.62 -17.45 -10.61
N ASP A 96 -0.79 -18.56 -11.33
CA ASP A 96 -0.55 -18.62 -12.78
C ASP A 96 -1.77 -18.06 -13.52
N THR A 97 -1.74 -16.78 -13.88
CA THR A 97 -2.87 -16.07 -14.49
C THR A 97 -3.25 -16.63 -15.86
N GLN A 98 -2.30 -17.21 -16.61
CA GLN A 98 -2.62 -17.87 -17.88
C GLN A 98 -3.41 -19.16 -17.66
N TYR A 99 -3.01 -19.96 -16.66
CA TYR A 99 -3.76 -21.14 -16.29
C TYR A 99 -5.14 -20.78 -15.73
N PHE A 100 -5.22 -19.77 -14.85
CA PHE A 100 -6.48 -19.20 -14.34
C PHE A 100 -7.42 -18.77 -15.47
N ASN A 101 -6.89 -18.09 -16.49
CA ASN A 101 -7.68 -17.59 -17.63
C ASN A 101 -7.98 -18.66 -18.69
N SER A 102 -7.42 -19.86 -18.57
CA SER A 102 -7.75 -20.98 -19.47
C SER A 102 -9.13 -21.61 -19.18
N PHE A 103 -9.68 -21.33 -17.99
CA PHE A 103 -10.99 -21.80 -17.55
C PHE A 103 -12.07 -20.74 -17.79
N SER A 104 -13.29 -21.21 -18.08
CA SER A 104 -14.47 -20.33 -18.21
C SER A 104 -14.87 -19.69 -16.87
N ASP A 105 -15.63 -18.61 -16.94
CA ASP A 105 -16.12 -17.90 -15.74
C ASP A 105 -17.00 -18.78 -14.84
N SER A 106 -17.63 -19.82 -15.39
CA SER A 106 -18.42 -20.79 -14.61
C SER A 106 -17.56 -21.79 -13.81
N GLU A 107 -16.30 -22.01 -14.20
CA GLU A 107 -15.40 -23.01 -13.62
C GLU A 107 -14.63 -22.46 -12.41
N GLN A 108 -15.37 -21.91 -11.45
CA GLN A 108 -14.84 -21.19 -10.29
C GLN A 108 -13.88 -22.02 -9.42
N LEU A 109 -14.10 -23.34 -9.33
CA LEU A 109 -13.21 -24.24 -8.58
C LEU A 109 -11.87 -24.46 -9.31
N GLU A 110 -11.90 -24.61 -10.63
CA GLU A 110 -10.67 -24.79 -11.42
C GLU A 110 -9.84 -23.51 -11.46
N LYS A 111 -10.50 -22.35 -11.58
CA LYS A 111 -9.85 -21.05 -11.40
C LYS A 111 -9.17 -20.95 -10.02
N LYS A 112 -9.83 -21.36 -8.94
CA LYS A 112 -9.22 -21.37 -7.60
C LYS A 112 -8.02 -22.32 -7.50
N ASN A 113 -8.03 -23.45 -8.21
CA ASN A 113 -6.91 -24.40 -8.25
C ASN A 113 -5.64 -23.83 -8.91
N SER A 114 -5.72 -22.69 -9.60
CA SER A 114 -4.53 -21.99 -10.13
C SER A 114 -3.75 -21.21 -9.07
N ILE A 115 -4.32 -21.00 -7.88
CA ILE A 115 -3.62 -20.41 -6.75
C ILE A 115 -2.68 -21.48 -6.18
N GLY A 116 -1.38 -21.27 -6.37
CA GLY A 116 -0.35 -22.19 -5.93
C GLY A 116 -0.30 -22.28 -4.40
N THR A 117 -0.09 -23.50 -3.89
CA THR A 117 0.12 -23.77 -2.46
C THR A 117 1.50 -24.36 -2.22
N TYR A 118 2.15 -23.97 -1.12
CA TYR A 118 3.47 -24.46 -0.71
C TYR A 118 4.50 -24.37 -1.85
N GLU A 119 5.10 -25.48 -2.27
CA GLU A 119 6.07 -25.54 -3.37
C GLU A 119 5.48 -25.10 -4.72
N ASN A 120 4.16 -25.18 -4.89
CA ASN A 120 3.47 -24.75 -6.11
C ASN A 120 3.20 -23.24 -6.14
N SER A 121 3.37 -22.53 -5.01
CA SER A 121 3.24 -21.07 -4.96
C SER A 121 4.38 -20.35 -5.69
N GLY A 122 5.44 -21.02 -6.16
CA GLY A 122 6.44 -20.41 -7.06
C GLY A 122 7.01 -19.05 -6.61
N TRP A 123 7.60 -18.31 -7.55
CA TRP A 123 8.00 -16.91 -7.37
C TRP A 123 7.28 -16.05 -8.41
N PRO A 124 6.86 -14.82 -8.06
CA PRO A 124 6.26 -13.93 -9.03
C PRO A 124 7.29 -13.50 -10.09
N SER A 125 6.81 -13.14 -11.28
CA SER A 125 7.63 -12.85 -12.46
C SER A 125 7.86 -11.36 -12.73
N TYR A 126 7.75 -10.50 -11.71
CA TYR A 126 8.08 -9.08 -11.81
C TYR A 126 9.58 -8.90 -12.10
N VAL A 127 9.91 -7.90 -12.90
CA VAL A 127 11.28 -7.55 -13.30
C VAL A 127 11.42 -6.04 -13.18
N ASP A 128 12.49 -5.60 -12.51
CA ASP A 128 12.99 -4.22 -12.55
C ASP A 128 14.36 -4.26 -13.23
N ALA A 129 14.37 -4.13 -14.56
CA ALA A 129 15.60 -4.20 -15.35
C ALA A 129 16.33 -2.84 -15.39
N ASN A 130 15.59 -1.75 -15.19
CA ASN A 130 16.10 -0.40 -15.28
C ASN A 130 16.67 0.11 -13.92
N GLY A 131 16.34 -0.56 -12.82
CA GLY A 131 16.81 -0.30 -11.45
C GLY A 131 16.17 0.93 -10.81
N ASP A 132 14.98 1.34 -11.25
CA ASP A 132 14.25 2.50 -10.73
C ASP A 132 13.35 2.17 -9.54
N GLY A 133 13.31 0.90 -9.10
CA GLY A 133 12.53 0.45 -7.95
C GLY A 133 11.10 0.07 -8.28
N PHE A 134 10.68 0.13 -9.55
CA PHE A 134 9.36 -0.31 -10.00
C PHE A 134 9.44 -1.49 -10.97
N PRO A 135 8.46 -2.41 -10.95
CA PRO A 135 8.33 -3.41 -12.00
C PRO A 135 8.14 -2.77 -13.39
N ASP A 136 8.96 -3.16 -14.36
CA ASP A 136 8.78 -2.85 -15.78
C ASP A 136 7.55 -3.58 -16.37
N ASN A 137 7.16 -4.70 -15.73
CA ASN A 137 6.03 -5.54 -16.10
C ASN A 137 5.10 -5.73 -14.89
N TRP A 138 4.05 -4.92 -14.78
CA TRP A 138 3.06 -5.03 -13.71
C TRP A 138 2.09 -6.21 -13.91
N ASP A 139 1.63 -6.43 -15.14
CA ASP A 139 0.74 -7.54 -15.47
C ASP A 139 1.57 -8.78 -15.87
N VAL A 140 1.77 -9.68 -14.92
CA VAL A 140 2.66 -10.84 -15.04
C VAL A 140 1.91 -12.16 -15.03
N ARG A 141 2.50 -13.19 -15.65
CA ARG A 141 1.92 -14.55 -15.64
C ARG A 141 1.86 -15.14 -14.23
N TYR A 142 2.98 -15.10 -13.50
CA TYR A 142 3.03 -15.56 -12.12
C TYR A 142 3.00 -14.33 -11.22
N THR A 143 1.86 -14.08 -10.60
CA THR A 143 1.59 -12.88 -9.79
C THR A 143 1.34 -13.27 -8.33
N LEU A 144 1.34 -12.30 -7.42
CA LEU A 144 1.02 -12.56 -6.01
C LEU A 144 -0.47 -12.91 -5.84
N ALA A 145 -0.73 -13.96 -5.07
CA ALA A 145 -2.06 -14.21 -4.53
C ALA A 145 -2.15 -13.48 -3.19
N ALA A 146 -2.78 -12.30 -3.20
CA ALA A 146 -2.87 -11.44 -2.02
C ALA A 146 -4.32 -11.05 -1.73
N GLY A 147 -4.54 -10.49 -0.55
CA GLY A 147 -5.85 -9.98 -0.16
C GLY A 147 -5.91 -9.53 1.29
N THR A 148 -6.95 -8.77 1.61
CA THR A 148 -7.28 -8.37 2.98
C THR A 148 -8.30 -9.33 3.60
N ALA A 149 -8.20 -9.57 4.90
CA ALA A 149 -9.25 -10.31 5.61
C ALA A 149 -10.53 -9.49 5.76
N ALA A 150 -10.41 -8.16 5.91
CA ALA A 150 -11.52 -7.22 5.97
C ALA A 150 -11.84 -6.72 4.56
N MET A 151 -12.78 -7.36 3.88
CA MET A 151 -13.17 -7.06 2.50
C MET A 151 -14.68 -7.25 2.27
N PRO A 152 -15.28 -6.50 1.33
CA PRO A 152 -16.63 -6.76 0.83
C PRO A 152 -16.64 -8.00 -0.06
N THR A 153 -17.84 -8.45 -0.43
CA THR A 153 -17.99 -9.46 -1.49
C THR A 153 -17.54 -8.85 -2.81
N HIS A 154 -16.61 -9.50 -3.51
CA HIS A 154 -16.00 -8.98 -4.74
C HIS A 154 -15.56 -10.12 -5.67
N ARG A 155 -15.03 -9.76 -6.84
CA ARG A 155 -14.36 -10.68 -7.76
C ARG A 155 -12.87 -10.39 -7.80
N GLU A 156 -12.06 -11.44 -7.88
CA GLU A 156 -10.61 -11.33 -7.98
C GLU A 156 -10.09 -12.11 -9.19
N ASP A 157 -9.39 -11.43 -10.09
CA ASP A 157 -8.78 -12.03 -11.29
C ASP A 157 -7.25 -12.01 -11.28
N PHE A 158 -6.65 -11.45 -10.22
CA PHE A 158 -5.22 -11.34 -9.95
C PHE A 158 -4.47 -10.54 -11.03
N GLN A 159 -5.16 -9.64 -11.72
CA GLN A 159 -4.61 -8.84 -12.81
C GLN A 159 -4.76 -7.34 -12.54
N VAL A 160 -3.85 -6.58 -13.13
CA VAL A 160 -3.81 -5.12 -12.99
C VAL A 160 -5.04 -4.50 -13.67
N ASN A 161 -5.81 -3.70 -12.92
CA ASN A 161 -6.94 -2.98 -13.49
C ASN A 161 -6.49 -1.70 -14.21
N ILE A 162 -6.40 -1.74 -15.54
CA ILE A 162 -5.97 -0.58 -16.36
C ILE A 162 -7.06 0.49 -16.57
N ASN A 163 -8.32 0.21 -16.24
CA ASN A 163 -9.46 1.09 -16.56
C ASN A 163 -9.82 2.08 -15.43
N GLY A 164 -8.94 2.22 -14.43
CA GLY A 164 -9.12 3.05 -13.25
C GLY A 164 -9.09 2.23 -11.97
N THR A 165 -9.41 2.89 -10.85
CA THR A 165 -9.48 2.25 -9.53
C THR A 165 -10.55 1.14 -9.52
N ARG A 166 -10.25 0.02 -8.85
CA ARG A 166 -11.21 -1.07 -8.60
C ARG A 166 -12.48 -0.55 -7.91
N VAL A 167 -13.62 -1.16 -8.23
CA VAL A 167 -14.90 -0.92 -7.55
C VAL A 167 -15.46 -2.28 -7.14
N PRO A 168 -15.07 -2.81 -5.97
CA PRO A 168 -15.20 -4.23 -5.67
C PRO A 168 -16.67 -4.68 -5.47
N ALA A 169 -17.50 -3.81 -4.91
CA ALA A 169 -18.91 -4.07 -4.64
C ALA A 169 -19.82 -2.93 -5.14
N ILE A 170 -21.08 -3.24 -5.42
CA ILE A 170 -22.10 -2.27 -5.86
C ILE A 170 -23.28 -2.22 -4.91
N LEU A 171 -23.93 -1.06 -4.87
CA LEU A 171 -25.18 -0.88 -4.13
C LEU A 171 -26.28 -1.77 -4.71
N SER A 172 -26.92 -2.56 -3.84
CA SER A 172 -28.05 -3.41 -4.15
C SER A 172 -29.25 -2.56 -4.59
N THR A 173 -29.71 -2.82 -5.81
CA THR A 173 -30.90 -2.17 -6.38
C THR A 173 -32.21 -2.61 -5.73
N THR A 174 -32.17 -3.66 -4.91
CA THR A 174 -33.32 -4.20 -4.16
C THR A 174 -33.34 -3.77 -2.70
N SER A 175 -32.47 -2.85 -2.28
CA SER A 175 -32.44 -2.36 -0.90
C SER A 175 -33.79 -1.74 -0.50
N HIS A 176 -34.52 -2.45 0.37
CA HIS A 176 -35.72 -1.94 1.07
C HIS A 176 -35.36 -1.46 2.49
N HIS A 177 -34.08 -1.21 2.77
CA HIS A 177 -33.58 -0.90 4.10
C HIS A 177 -33.22 0.58 4.23
N HIS A 178 -33.24 1.11 5.47
CA HIS A 178 -32.84 2.48 5.79
C HIS A 178 -31.33 2.78 5.60
N TYR A 179 -30.59 1.87 4.95
CA TYR A 179 -29.14 1.89 4.78
C TYR A 179 -28.74 1.44 3.37
N GLU A 180 -27.56 1.86 2.93
CA GLU A 180 -26.91 1.37 1.71
C GLU A 180 -26.43 -0.07 1.93
N VAL A 181 -26.70 -0.97 0.97
CA VAL A 181 -26.39 -2.41 1.06
C VAL A 181 -25.56 -2.82 -0.16
N TYR A 182 -24.33 -3.25 0.03
CA TYR A 182 -23.32 -3.72 -0.91
C TYR A 182 -23.13 -5.24 -0.85
N GLU A 183 -24.22 -6.01 -1.03
CA GLU A 183 -24.18 -7.48 -0.96
C GLU A 183 -23.56 -8.15 -2.20
N GLU A 184 -23.50 -7.43 -3.32
CA GLU A 184 -23.13 -7.99 -4.62
C GLU A 184 -21.77 -7.48 -5.09
N ALA A 185 -20.91 -8.42 -5.50
CA ALA A 185 -19.68 -8.09 -6.22
C ALA A 185 -20.01 -7.34 -7.51
N HIS A 186 -19.25 -6.29 -7.83
CA HIS A 186 -19.50 -5.52 -9.04
C HIS A 186 -19.26 -6.41 -10.28
N PRO A 187 -20.25 -6.64 -11.16
CA PRO A 187 -20.11 -7.58 -12.27
C PRO A 187 -19.16 -7.14 -13.39
N LYS A 188 -18.69 -5.88 -13.36
CA LYS A 188 -17.75 -5.32 -14.33
C LYS A 188 -16.35 -5.14 -13.75
N ASP A 189 -16.21 -5.24 -12.43
CA ASP A 189 -14.92 -5.27 -11.76
C ASP A 189 -14.43 -6.73 -11.79
N ALA A 190 -13.21 -6.95 -12.29
CA ALA A 190 -12.64 -8.29 -12.50
C ALA A 190 -13.66 -9.30 -13.10
N PRO A 191 -14.22 -9.05 -14.31
CA PRO A 191 -15.36 -9.81 -14.83
C PRO A 191 -15.07 -11.31 -15.00
N HIS A 192 -13.80 -11.68 -15.20
CA HIS A 192 -13.32 -13.06 -15.35
C HIS A 192 -12.76 -13.66 -14.05
N GLY A 193 -12.92 -12.95 -12.94
CA GLY A 193 -12.41 -13.31 -11.63
C GLY A 193 -13.19 -14.42 -10.93
N ILE A 194 -12.63 -14.89 -9.82
CA ILE A 194 -13.31 -15.77 -8.88
C ILE A 194 -14.14 -14.95 -7.90
N ASN A 195 -15.31 -15.46 -7.54
CA ASN A 195 -16.13 -14.84 -6.49
C ASN A 195 -15.47 -15.07 -5.11
N LYS A 196 -15.30 -13.98 -4.38
CA LYS A 196 -14.79 -13.93 -3.01
C LYS A 196 -15.91 -13.43 -2.11
N SER A 197 -16.35 -14.27 -1.18
CA SER A 197 -17.32 -13.87 -0.16
C SER A 197 -16.65 -12.86 0.79
N GLY A 198 -17.32 -11.73 1.00
CA GLY A 198 -16.87 -10.73 1.96
C GLY A 198 -17.00 -11.20 3.40
N THR A 199 -16.25 -10.55 4.28
CA THR A 199 -16.27 -10.75 5.74
C THR A 199 -16.87 -9.55 6.48
N GLN A 200 -16.99 -8.42 5.78
CA GLN A 200 -17.47 -7.18 6.33
C GLN A 200 -19.00 -7.08 6.35
N SER A 201 -19.49 -6.05 7.05
CA SER A 201 -20.89 -5.65 6.99
C SER A 201 -21.31 -5.37 5.55
N VAL A 202 -22.55 -5.72 5.24
CA VAL A 202 -23.14 -5.42 3.94
C VAL A 202 -23.30 -3.93 3.68
N ASN A 203 -23.06 -3.05 4.65
CA ASN A 203 -23.14 -1.61 4.42
C ASN A 203 -21.82 -1.00 3.91
N ASP A 204 -20.74 -1.79 3.84
CA ASP A 204 -19.41 -1.33 3.46
C ASP A 204 -19.02 -1.91 2.09
N GLY A 205 -18.82 -1.02 1.12
CA GLY A 205 -18.49 -1.41 -0.27
C GLY A 205 -16.99 -1.54 -0.56
N VAL A 206 -16.13 -1.38 0.44
CA VAL A 206 -14.66 -1.31 0.32
C VAL A 206 -13.96 -2.08 1.45
N GLY A 207 -12.70 -2.46 1.24
CA GLY A 207 -11.80 -2.91 2.30
C GLY A 207 -11.71 -1.90 3.45
N VAL A 208 -11.39 -2.33 4.67
CA VAL A 208 -11.22 -1.42 5.82
C VAL A 208 -9.97 -1.77 6.62
N HIS A 209 -9.60 -0.85 7.51
CA HIS A 209 -8.47 -0.97 8.42
C HIS A 209 -8.56 -2.20 9.34
N SER A 210 -7.44 -2.51 9.97
CA SER A 210 -7.26 -3.58 10.93
C SER A 210 -6.48 -3.09 12.15
N LEU A 211 -6.51 -3.88 13.23
CA LEU A 211 -5.77 -3.60 14.48
C LEU A 211 -4.35 -4.19 14.47
N GLN A 212 -3.79 -4.47 13.30
CA GLN A 212 -2.43 -5.01 13.22
C GLN A 212 -1.42 -3.95 13.68
N ASP A 213 -0.44 -4.39 14.50
CA ASP A 213 0.71 -3.56 14.86
C ASP A 213 1.46 -3.14 13.60
N VAL A 214 1.80 -1.86 13.52
CA VAL A 214 2.56 -1.28 12.40
C VAL A 214 4.03 -1.15 12.75
N PRO A 215 4.95 -1.37 11.80
CA PRO A 215 6.37 -1.25 12.05
C PRO A 215 6.80 0.20 12.22
N VAL A 216 7.75 0.45 13.12
CA VAL A 216 8.47 1.72 13.24
C VAL A 216 9.92 1.48 12.86
N PHE A 217 10.39 2.15 11.80
CA PHE A 217 11.79 2.17 11.39
C PHE A 217 12.38 3.53 11.76
N ALA A 218 13.56 3.53 12.39
CA ALA A 218 14.25 4.76 12.75
C ALA A 218 15.74 4.68 12.43
N SER A 219 16.33 5.81 12.02
CA SER A 219 17.78 5.94 11.81
C SER A 219 18.27 7.35 12.16
N GLY A 220 19.53 7.47 12.57
CA GLY A 220 20.11 8.73 13.04
C GLY A 220 20.07 8.89 14.57
N PRO A 221 20.37 10.10 15.08
CA PRO A 221 20.39 10.39 16.52
C PRO A 221 19.06 10.05 17.22
N GLY A 222 19.13 9.37 18.37
CA GLY A 222 17.95 9.00 19.16
C GLY A 222 17.12 7.85 18.60
N SER A 223 17.50 7.25 17.48
CA SER A 223 16.76 6.13 16.86
C SER A 223 16.55 4.92 17.78
N ASN A 224 17.43 4.71 18.77
CA ASN A 224 17.29 3.66 19.78
C ASN A 224 16.05 3.79 20.68
N LEU A 225 15.45 4.99 20.77
CA LEU A 225 14.21 5.22 21.54
C LEU A 225 12.99 4.55 20.89
N PHE A 226 13.06 4.25 19.59
CA PHE A 226 11.96 3.70 18.79
C PHE A 226 12.01 2.18 18.65
N ALA A 227 12.91 1.50 19.36
CA ALA A 227 13.00 0.05 19.36
C ALA A 227 11.98 -0.60 20.31
N GLY A 228 11.54 -1.81 19.98
CA GLY A 228 10.61 -2.59 20.81
C GLY A 228 9.14 -2.34 20.49
N VAL A 229 8.26 -2.82 21.38
CA VAL A 229 6.80 -2.62 21.27
C VAL A 229 6.42 -1.39 22.06
N GLN A 230 5.69 -0.48 21.44
CA GLN A 230 5.32 0.82 22.00
C GLN A 230 3.96 1.26 21.46
N ASP A 231 3.26 2.10 22.22
CA ASP A 231 2.06 2.76 21.75
C ASP A 231 2.40 3.92 20.79
N ASN A 232 1.54 4.19 19.80
CA ASN A 232 1.78 5.25 18.83
C ASN A 232 1.84 6.65 19.49
N THR A 233 1.19 6.85 20.64
CA THR A 233 1.24 8.10 21.40
C THR A 233 2.65 8.38 21.93
N GLU A 234 3.47 7.36 22.17
CA GLU A 234 4.85 7.52 22.62
C GLU A 234 5.76 8.10 21.52
N ILE A 235 5.44 7.86 20.24
CA ILE A 235 6.26 8.31 19.10
C ILE A 235 6.40 9.83 19.12
N PHE A 236 5.31 10.56 19.37
CA PHE A 236 5.33 12.01 19.50
C PHE A 236 6.27 12.48 20.62
N HIS A 237 6.17 11.86 21.79
CA HIS A 237 6.99 12.24 22.95
C HIS A 237 8.48 11.97 22.70
N LYS A 238 8.82 10.87 22.04
CA LYS A 238 10.21 10.52 21.67
C LYS A 238 10.77 11.48 20.62
N ILE A 239 9.96 11.89 19.63
CA ILE A 239 10.36 12.95 18.68
C ILE A 239 10.64 14.26 19.43
N ALA A 240 9.75 14.67 20.35
CA ALA A 240 9.93 15.89 21.13
C ALA A 240 11.19 15.84 22.02
N GLU A 241 11.51 14.68 22.60
CA GLU A 241 12.74 14.45 23.36
C GLU A 241 13.99 14.63 22.49
N VAL A 242 14.03 14.00 21.30
CA VAL A 242 15.18 14.12 20.38
C VAL A 242 15.36 15.55 19.87
N LEU A 243 14.27 16.28 19.65
CA LEU A 243 14.31 17.69 19.26
C LEU A 243 14.63 18.64 20.42
N GLY A 244 14.78 18.15 21.66
CA GLY A 244 15.04 18.98 22.83
C GLY A 244 13.89 19.92 23.21
N LEU A 245 12.65 19.57 22.84
CA LEU A 245 11.45 20.37 23.09
C LEU A 245 10.81 20.11 24.46
N GLY A 246 11.33 19.14 25.22
CA GLY A 246 10.73 18.63 26.46
C GLY A 246 11.29 19.18 27.78
N ASN A 247 11.88 20.38 27.79
CA ASN A 247 12.34 21.04 29.03
C ASN A 247 11.21 21.72 29.81
#